data_AF-A0A8J8WD78-F1
#
_entry.id   AF-A0A8J8WD78-F1
#
_cell.length_a   1.000
_cell.length_b   1.000
_cell.length_c   1.000
_cell.angle_alpha   90.00
_cell.angle_beta   90.00
_cell.angle_gamma   90.00
#
_symmetry.space_group_name_H-M   'P 1'
#
loop_
_entity.id
_entity.type
_entity.pdbx_description
1 polymer ?
#
loop_
_entity_poly.entity_id
_entity_poly.type
_entity_poly.pdbx_seq_one_letter_code
_entity_poly.pdbx_strand_id
1 'polypeptide(L)'
;MTSPAIRIPFTGPLPPALIIPPSAKTIAGAIDAVSAFFTSPPSFHLRGVDVGSNTQTVLLTGAGISVASGLSDYRGDQGTYRRNTSYRPIYFHEFTARHEARKRYWARSFVGWPGLVSARPNSTHHAIRDLGAKGYISSVVTQNVDSFHSVAHPDLSTIELHGYLRSVVCVSCRNQFSRQEFQNSLERLNPAWAEFLARMVEVGALDTRNPEEQRKKGFKLNPDGDVDLPQAPYSTFRYPSCPTCLEKPPRLKDGTPARVEVESDGAWLPTSNAGILKPAVIMFGENIDPAVKTAAEEAIDDAGRLLVLGSSLATYSAWRLMERAYKRGMPIGIINVGGVRNETMLFGDPELGLTSKLGGTATGHVRCSHPTQDILPTVVSMLPDNPR
;
A
#
# COMPACT_ATOMS: atom_id res chain seq x y z
N MET A 1 18.43 20.24 -21.15
CA MET A 1 18.23 20.09 -19.69
C MET A 1 17.83 18.64 -19.42
N THR A 2 18.72 17.86 -18.81
CA THR A 2 18.43 16.49 -18.40
C THR A 2 17.35 16.55 -17.32
N SER A 3 16.18 15.98 -17.59
CA SER A 3 15.14 15.86 -16.56
C SER A 3 15.73 15.12 -15.34
N PRO A 4 15.58 15.62 -14.11
CA PRO A 4 16.03 14.90 -12.94
C PRO A 4 15.25 13.60 -12.88
N ALA A 5 15.92 12.49 -13.19
CA ALA A 5 15.32 11.17 -13.11
C ALA A 5 15.05 10.90 -11.64
N ILE A 6 13.78 11.02 -11.21
CA ILE A 6 13.32 10.55 -9.91
C ILE A 6 13.64 9.05 -9.86
N ARG A 7 14.76 8.68 -9.21
CA ARG A 7 15.13 7.27 -9.03
C ARG A 7 14.22 6.67 -7.98
N ILE A 8 13.70 5.48 -8.25
CA ILE A 8 12.96 4.72 -7.25
C ILE A 8 13.97 4.26 -6.20
N PRO A 9 13.83 4.68 -4.94
CA PRO A 9 14.79 4.32 -3.92
C PRO A 9 14.59 2.86 -3.49
N PHE A 10 15.69 2.23 -3.06
CA PHE A 10 15.72 0.86 -2.51
C PHE A 10 15.10 -0.18 -3.45
N THR A 11 15.57 -0.25 -4.70
CA THR A 11 15.18 -1.32 -5.65
C THR A 11 15.97 -2.62 -5.44
N GLY A 12 17.15 -2.53 -4.82
CA GLY A 12 17.96 -3.70 -4.42
C GLY A 12 17.53 -4.32 -3.09
N PRO A 13 18.14 -5.46 -2.69
CA PRO A 13 17.86 -6.10 -1.41
C PRO A 13 18.26 -5.19 -0.24
N LEU A 14 17.44 -5.19 0.80
CA LEU A 14 17.75 -4.53 2.07
C LEU A 14 18.64 -5.44 2.94
N PRO A 15 19.39 -4.88 3.90
CA PRO A 15 20.17 -5.67 4.85
C PRO A 15 19.32 -6.72 5.59
N PRO A 16 19.93 -7.81 6.09
CA PRO A 16 19.22 -8.81 6.90
C PRO A 16 18.55 -8.19 8.15
N ALA A 17 17.44 -8.78 8.56
CA ALA A 17 16.65 -8.32 9.70
C ALA A 17 17.41 -8.42 11.03
N LEU A 18 17.32 -7.37 11.87
CA LEU A 18 17.87 -7.37 13.22
C LEU A 18 16.84 -7.93 14.22
N ILE A 19 16.86 -9.25 14.45
CA ILE A 19 15.82 -9.92 15.27
C ILE A 19 15.94 -9.59 16.75
N ILE A 20 14.87 -9.04 17.33
CA ILE A 20 14.81 -8.60 18.72
C ILE A 20 13.43 -8.93 19.32
N PRO A 21 13.36 -9.56 20.50
CA PRO A 21 14.47 -10.24 21.18
C PRO A 21 15.02 -11.41 20.36
N PRO A 22 16.21 -11.97 20.68
CA PRO A 22 16.76 -13.12 19.97
C PRO A 22 15.84 -14.35 19.93
N SER A 23 14.95 -14.52 20.91
CA SER A 23 13.93 -15.58 20.93
C SER A 23 12.93 -15.47 19.79
N ALA A 24 12.71 -14.26 19.25
CA ALA A 24 11.82 -13.99 18.12
C ALA A 24 12.35 -14.47 16.75
N LYS A 25 13.45 -15.22 16.75
CA LYS A 25 13.91 -16.03 15.58
C LYS A 25 13.03 -17.26 15.34
N THR A 26 12.28 -17.67 16.36
CA THR A 26 11.30 -18.76 16.28
C THR A 26 9.89 -18.20 16.26
N ILE A 27 8.94 -18.90 15.63
CA ILE A 27 7.53 -18.47 15.60
C ILE A 27 6.97 -18.34 17.03
N ALA A 28 7.22 -19.33 17.90
CA ALA A 28 6.78 -19.28 19.30
C ALA A 28 7.34 -18.06 20.05
N GLY A 29 8.66 -17.83 19.97
CA GLY A 29 9.25 -16.66 20.62
C GLY A 29 8.83 -15.32 19.99
N ALA A 30 8.47 -15.31 18.71
CA ALA A 30 7.89 -14.13 18.06
C ALA A 30 6.46 -13.85 18.55
N ILE A 31 5.63 -14.89 18.72
CA ILE A 31 4.30 -14.78 19.33
C ILE A 31 4.40 -14.23 20.75
N ASP A 32 5.30 -14.77 21.57
CA ASP A 32 5.50 -14.30 22.95
C ASP A 32 5.97 -12.83 22.98
N ALA A 33 6.95 -12.48 22.14
CA ALA A 33 7.48 -11.12 22.09
C ALA A 33 6.44 -10.10 21.60
N VAL A 34 5.63 -10.45 20.60
CA VAL A 34 4.56 -9.58 20.08
C VAL A 34 3.41 -9.48 21.09
N SER A 35 3.07 -10.56 21.81
CA SER A 35 2.07 -10.51 22.89
C SER A 35 2.53 -9.58 24.01
N ALA A 36 3.78 -9.72 24.46
CA ALA A 36 4.39 -8.84 25.45
C ALA A 36 4.46 -7.38 24.97
N PHE A 37 4.70 -7.15 23.67
CA PHE A 37 4.69 -5.81 23.08
C PHE A 37 3.33 -5.11 23.24
N PHE A 38 2.23 -5.81 22.98
CA PHE A 38 0.89 -5.26 23.14
C PHE A 38 0.52 -4.93 24.59
N THR A 39 1.04 -5.69 25.56
CA THR A 39 0.71 -5.52 26.99
C THR A 39 1.73 -4.70 27.78
N SER A 40 2.86 -4.34 27.17
CA SER A 40 3.91 -3.55 27.84
C SER A 40 3.43 -2.14 28.16
N PRO A 41 3.76 -1.52 29.30
CA PRO A 41 3.33 -0.15 29.59
C PRO A 41 3.86 0.85 28.54
N PRO A 42 3.20 2.01 28.34
CA PRO A 42 3.72 3.08 27.49
C PRO A 42 5.12 3.52 27.93
N SER A 43 5.91 4.01 26.97
CA SER A 43 7.27 4.50 27.23
C SER A 43 7.27 5.65 28.25
N PHE A 44 8.31 5.72 29.09
CA PHE A 44 8.53 6.84 30.02
C PHE A 44 8.52 8.19 29.29
N HIS A 45 9.01 8.23 28.05
CA HIS A 45 9.09 9.43 27.23
C HIS A 45 7.71 10.00 26.83
N LEU A 46 6.64 9.23 27.02
CA LEU A 46 5.26 9.65 26.76
C LEU A 46 4.53 10.09 28.04
N ARG A 47 5.20 10.14 29.21
CA ARG A 47 4.58 10.61 30.47
C ARG A 47 4.29 12.11 30.41
N GLY A 48 3.06 12.50 30.76
CA GLY A 48 2.64 13.91 30.83
C GLY A 48 2.14 14.50 29.51
N VAL A 49 2.21 13.74 28.41
CA VAL A 49 1.39 13.98 27.22
C VAL A 49 -0.01 13.47 27.55
N ASP A 50 -1.09 14.16 27.15
CA ASP A 50 -2.44 13.60 27.24
C ASP A 50 -2.51 12.36 26.35
N VAL A 51 -2.33 11.22 26.99
CA VAL A 51 -2.21 9.92 26.34
C VAL A 51 -3.54 9.17 26.36
N GLY A 52 -4.71 9.82 26.45
CA GLY A 52 -6.07 9.25 26.23
C GLY A 52 -6.24 7.72 26.13
N SER A 53 -6.80 7.22 25.02
CA SER A 53 -6.79 5.79 24.62
C SER A 53 -5.38 5.25 24.28
N ASN A 54 -4.32 5.99 24.61
CA ASN A 54 -2.98 5.91 24.02
C ASN A 54 -2.08 4.94 24.81
N THR A 55 -2.69 3.96 25.47
CA THR A 55 -2.09 2.64 25.71
C THR A 55 -2.22 1.73 24.49
N GLN A 56 -2.95 2.15 23.45
CA GLN A 56 -3.17 1.37 22.24
C GLN A 56 -2.05 1.55 21.21
N THR A 57 -1.96 0.56 20.34
CA THR A 57 -0.97 0.48 19.26
C THR A 57 -1.56 1.04 17.98
N VAL A 58 -0.83 1.91 17.28
CA VAL A 58 -1.13 2.24 15.88
C VAL A 58 -0.41 1.27 14.96
N LEU A 59 -1.11 0.79 13.95
CA LEU A 59 -0.50 -0.07 12.93
C LEU A 59 0.00 0.75 11.73
N LEU A 60 1.16 0.37 11.20
CA LEU A 60 1.64 0.82 9.88
C LEU A 60 1.80 -0.38 8.96
N THR A 61 0.90 -0.54 8.00
CA THR A 61 0.88 -1.73 7.13
C THR A 61 1.42 -1.46 5.73
N GLY A 62 1.93 -2.51 5.08
CA GLY A 62 2.40 -2.49 3.69
C GLY A 62 2.07 -3.77 2.95
N ALA A 63 2.48 -3.86 1.68
CA ALA A 63 1.98 -4.89 0.75
C ALA A 63 2.26 -6.33 1.20
N GLY A 64 3.25 -6.54 2.09
CA GLY A 64 3.57 -7.84 2.65
C GLY A 64 2.40 -8.51 3.38
N ILE A 65 1.47 -7.76 3.98
CA ILE A 65 0.31 -8.36 4.67
C ILE A 65 -0.72 -8.95 3.68
N SER A 66 -0.71 -8.50 2.43
CA SER A 66 -1.65 -8.92 1.39
C SER A 66 -1.10 -10.03 0.49
N VAL A 67 0.14 -10.49 0.74
CA VAL A 67 0.76 -11.60 -0.03
C VAL A 67 -0.04 -12.89 0.13
N ALA A 68 -0.49 -13.20 1.34
CA ALA A 68 -1.33 -14.37 1.61
C ALA A 68 -2.73 -14.27 0.97
N SER A 69 -3.14 -13.08 0.51
CA SER A 69 -4.37 -12.86 -0.26
C SER A 69 -4.19 -13.07 -1.77
N GLY A 70 -2.99 -13.48 -2.21
CA GLY A 70 -2.67 -13.69 -3.63
C GLY A 70 -2.19 -12.43 -4.36
N LEU A 71 -2.02 -11.30 -3.66
CA LEU A 71 -1.43 -10.09 -4.23
C LEU A 71 0.10 -10.15 -4.18
N SER A 72 0.78 -9.54 -5.13
CA SER A 72 2.24 -9.38 -5.06
C SER A 72 2.63 -8.32 -4.05
N ASP A 73 3.88 -8.38 -3.58
CA ASP A 73 4.55 -7.23 -2.96
C ASP A 73 5.63 -6.65 -3.90
N TYR A 74 6.23 -5.53 -3.52
CA TYR A 74 7.23 -4.87 -4.36
C TYR A 74 8.66 -5.39 -4.16
N ARG A 75 9.05 -5.74 -2.92
CA ARG A 75 10.47 -5.82 -2.50
C ARG A 75 10.89 -7.11 -1.77
N GLY A 76 9.94 -7.96 -1.40
CA GLY A 76 10.23 -9.27 -0.83
C GLY A 76 10.98 -10.16 -1.80
N ASP A 77 11.34 -11.36 -1.36
CA ASP A 77 12.13 -12.31 -2.16
C ASP A 77 11.45 -12.65 -3.50
N GLN A 78 10.13 -12.54 -3.53
CA GLN A 78 9.28 -12.77 -4.69
C GLN A 78 8.60 -11.49 -5.22
N GLY A 79 9.08 -10.33 -4.79
CA GLY A 79 8.51 -9.03 -5.10
C GLY A 79 8.83 -8.52 -6.51
N THR A 80 8.01 -7.58 -6.99
CA THR A 80 8.04 -7.07 -8.36
C THR A 80 9.43 -6.58 -8.79
N TYR A 81 10.15 -5.80 -7.96
CA TYR A 81 11.45 -5.23 -8.35
C TYR A 81 12.57 -6.28 -8.45
N ARG A 82 12.48 -7.40 -7.72
CA ARG A 82 13.48 -8.48 -7.82
C ARG A 82 13.23 -9.38 -9.01
N ARG A 83 11.96 -9.66 -9.31
CA ARG A 83 11.57 -10.56 -10.41
C ARG A 83 11.59 -9.87 -11.77
N ASN A 84 11.20 -8.60 -11.83
CA ASN A 84 11.26 -7.79 -13.03
C ASN A 84 12.17 -6.58 -12.79
N THR A 85 13.46 -6.75 -13.08
CA THR A 85 14.47 -5.69 -12.95
C THR A 85 14.23 -4.53 -13.91
N SER A 86 13.44 -4.73 -14.96
CA SER A 86 13.02 -3.69 -15.91
C SER A 86 11.69 -3.02 -15.53
N TYR A 87 11.00 -3.50 -14.49
CA TYR A 87 9.75 -2.91 -14.03
C TYR A 87 9.98 -1.48 -13.57
N ARG A 88 9.17 -0.58 -14.13
CA ARG A 88 9.16 0.83 -13.76
C ARG A 88 7.71 1.26 -13.50
N PRO A 89 7.35 1.62 -12.26
CA PRO A 89 6.05 2.22 -11.97
C PRO A 89 5.87 3.47 -12.83
N ILE A 90 4.62 3.74 -13.20
CA ILE A 90 4.31 4.98 -13.89
C ILE A 90 4.47 6.17 -12.94
N TYR A 91 5.20 7.20 -13.38
CA TYR A 91 5.27 8.45 -12.62
C TYR A 91 4.06 9.32 -12.89
N PHE A 92 3.63 10.08 -11.89
CA PHE A 92 2.48 10.98 -11.99
C PHE A 92 2.60 11.95 -13.16
N HIS A 93 3.76 12.60 -13.33
CA HIS A 93 4.00 13.54 -14.42
C HIS A 93 3.94 12.86 -15.80
N GLU A 94 4.39 11.60 -15.92
CA GLU A 94 4.29 10.84 -17.18
C GLU A 94 2.82 10.51 -17.50
N PHE A 95 2.05 10.10 -16.48
CA PHE A 95 0.63 9.82 -16.63
C PHE A 95 -0.15 11.06 -17.08
N THR A 96 0.08 12.21 -16.45
CA THR A 96 -0.64 13.45 -16.78
C THR A 96 -0.22 14.00 -18.14
N ALA A 97 1.07 13.93 -18.49
CA ALA A 97 1.58 14.56 -19.71
C ALA A 97 1.42 13.71 -20.97
N ARG A 98 1.46 12.37 -20.90
CA ARG A 98 1.58 11.50 -22.08
C ARG A 98 0.35 10.61 -22.28
N HIS A 99 -0.39 10.86 -23.36
CA HIS A 99 -1.56 10.05 -23.76
C HIS A 99 -1.21 8.55 -23.87
N GLU A 100 -0.12 8.21 -24.55
CA GLU A 100 0.34 6.82 -24.71
C GLU A 100 0.70 6.14 -23.38
N ALA A 101 1.22 6.89 -22.39
CA ALA A 101 1.51 6.33 -21.08
C ALA A 101 0.21 5.94 -20.34
N ARG A 102 -0.86 6.73 -20.50
CA ARG A 102 -2.19 6.43 -19.93
C ARG A 102 -2.82 5.20 -20.57
N LYS A 103 -2.73 5.05 -21.90
CA LYS A 103 -3.23 3.86 -22.61
C LYS A 103 -2.56 2.60 -22.10
N ARG A 104 -1.22 2.63 -22.01
CA ARG A 104 -0.44 1.52 -21.47
C ARG A 104 -0.83 1.20 -20.02
N TYR A 105 -0.97 2.21 -19.17
CA TYR A 105 -1.38 1.99 -17.78
C TYR A 105 -2.77 1.37 -17.69
N TRP A 106 -3.76 1.97 -18.36
CA TRP A 106 -5.14 1.50 -18.28
C TRP A 106 -5.34 0.12 -18.91
N ALA A 107 -4.63 -0.22 -19.99
CA ALA A 107 -4.65 -1.57 -20.56
C ALA A 107 -4.11 -2.63 -19.57
N ARG A 108 -3.00 -2.33 -18.88
CA ARG A 108 -2.41 -3.22 -17.87
C ARG A 108 -3.31 -3.36 -16.64
N SER A 109 -3.89 -2.25 -16.18
CA SER A 109 -4.87 -2.23 -15.08
C SER A 109 -6.18 -2.95 -15.46
N PHE A 110 -6.62 -2.83 -16.70
CA PHE A 110 -7.82 -3.49 -17.21
C PHE A 110 -7.70 -5.02 -17.11
N VAL A 111 -6.55 -5.57 -17.53
CA VAL A 111 -6.26 -7.00 -17.46
C VAL A 111 -6.08 -7.48 -16.02
N GLY A 112 -5.48 -6.67 -15.15
CA GLY A 112 -5.28 -7.04 -13.75
C GLY A 112 -6.51 -6.90 -12.85
N TRP A 113 -7.52 -6.14 -13.27
CA TRP A 113 -8.72 -5.83 -12.47
C TRP A 113 -9.46 -7.07 -11.94
N PRO A 114 -9.72 -8.14 -12.72
CA PRO A 114 -10.41 -9.32 -12.21
C PRO A 114 -9.65 -10.01 -11.05
N GLY A 115 -8.33 -10.08 -11.15
CA GLY A 115 -7.49 -10.66 -10.10
C GLY A 115 -7.61 -9.88 -8.79
N LEU A 116 -7.58 -8.55 -8.85
CA LEU A 116 -7.76 -7.68 -7.70
C LEU A 116 -9.14 -7.84 -7.05
N VAL A 117 -10.21 -7.88 -7.86
CA VAL A 117 -11.60 -8.02 -7.38
C VAL A 117 -11.86 -9.38 -6.74
N SER A 118 -11.18 -10.42 -7.24
CA SER A 118 -11.28 -11.79 -6.69
C SER A 118 -10.56 -11.95 -5.35
N ALA A 119 -9.57 -11.11 -5.08
CA ALA A 119 -8.78 -11.18 -3.85
C ALA A 119 -9.62 -10.76 -2.63
N ARG A 120 -9.27 -11.32 -1.47
CA ARG A 120 -10.03 -11.15 -0.22
C ARG A 120 -9.08 -10.92 0.96
N PRO A 121 -9.54 -10.25 2.03
CA PRO A 121 -8.80 -10.20 3.29
C PRO A 121 -8.44 -11.61 3.77
N ASN A 122 -7.29 -11.72 4.44
CA ASN A 122 -6.75 -12.97 4.96
C ASN A 122 -6.72 -12.98 6.50
N SER A 123 -6.18 -14.04 7.10
CA SER A 123 -6.11 -14.19 8.57
C SER A 123 -5.38 -13.04 9.28
N THR A 124 -4.40 -12.39 8.66
CA THR A 124 -3.76 -11.18 9.21
C THR A 124 -4.77 -10.04 9.36
N HIS A 125 -5.59 -9.80 8.34
CA HIS A 125 -6.59 -8.73 8.36
C HIS A 125 -7.68 -9.00 9.40
N HIS A 126 -8.11 -10.26 9.52
CA HIS A 126 -9.07 -10.66 10.56
C HIS A 126 -8.47 -10.59 11.97
N ALA A 127 -7.20 -10.95 12.15
CA ALA A 127 -6.50 -10.75 13.41
C ALA A 127 -6.45 -9.26 13.81
N ILE A 128 -6.22 -8.36 12.85
CA ILE A 128 -6.25 -6.90 13.10
C ILE A 128 -7.64 -6.44 13.55
N ARG A 129 -8.72 -6.94 12.92
CA ARG A 129 -10.11 -6.68 13.37
C ARG A 129 -10.27 -7.04 14.84
N ASP A 130 -9.88 -8.25 15.19
CA ASP A 130 -10.11 -8.82 16.51
C ASP A 130 -9.25 -8.12 17.57
N LEU A 131 -8.01 -7.73 17.25
CA LEU A 131 -7.17 -6.88 18.12
C LEU A 131 -7.77 -5.47 18.32
N GLY A 132 -8.38 -4.89 17.29
CA GLY A 132 -9.11 -3.62 17.40
C GLY A 132 -10.34 -3.74 18.30
N ALA A 133 -11.13 -4.81 18.13
CA ALA A 133 -12.29 -5.11 18.98
C ALA A 133 -11.90 -5.33 20.45
N LYS A 134 -10.76 -6.00 20.69
CA LYS A 134 -10.18 -6.19 22.02
C LYS A 134 -9.52 -4.93 22.60
N GLY A 135 -9.46 -3.83 21.86
CA GLY A 135 -8.92 -2.57 22.36
C GLY A 135 -7.39 -2.54 22.49
N TYR A 136 -6.66 -3.32 21.68
CA TYR A 136 -5.19 -3.22 21.60
C TYR A 136 -4.70 -2.29 20.50
N ILE A 137 -5.55 -2.01 19.51
CA ILE A 137 -5.24 -1.17 18.34
C ILE A 137 -6.19 0.02 18.32
N SER A 138 -5.64 1.22 18.13
CA SER A 138 -6.42 2.45 17.99
C SER A 138 -6.76 2.75 16.53
N SER A 139 -5.81 2.56 15.62
CA SER A 139 -5.97 2.86 14.20
C SER A 139 -4.97 2.11 13.33
N VAL A 140 -5.24 2.11 12.03
CA VAL A 140 -4.38 1.55 10.99
C VAL A 140 -4.01 2.62 9.98
N VAL A 141 -2.72 2.87 9.78
CA VAL A 141 -2.21 3.60 8.62
C VAL A 141 -1.69 2.57 7.61
N THR A 142 -2.28 2.52 6.42
CA THR A 142 -1.89 1.56 5.39
C THR A 142 -1.28 2.24 4.17
N GLN A 143 -0.21 1.65 3.64
CA GLN A 143 0.31 1.99 2.31
C GLN A 143 -0.41 1.24 1.18
N ASN A 144 -1.20 0.23 1.53
CA ASN A 144 -1.86 -0.62 0.54
C ASN A 144 -3.03 0.14 -0.08
N VAL A 145 -3.29 -0.19 -1.33
CA VAL A 145 -4.37 0.40 -2.13
C VAL A 145 -5.48 -0.62 -2.44
N ASP A 146 -5.41 -1.80 -1.80
CA ASP A 146 -6.33 -2.94 -1.96
C ASP A 146 -7.65 -2.79 -1.19
N SER A 147 -7.70 -1.87 -0.22
CA SER A 147 -8.86 -1.60 0.63
C SER A 147 -9.32 -2.77 1.51
N PHE A 148 -8.47 -3.78 1.74
CA PHE A 148 -8.83 -4.94 2.56
C PHE A 148 -9.10 -4.60 4.02
N HIS A 149 -8.41 -3.59 4.56
CA HIS A 149 -8.65 -3.11 5.91
C HIS A 149 -10.11 -2.64 6.10
N SER A 150 -10.62 -1.79 5.19
CA SER A 150 -11.99 -1.29 5.25
C SER A 150 -13.05 -2.39 5.07
N VAL A 151 -12.70 -3.49 4.37
CA VAL A 151 -13.58 -4.66 4.22
C VAL A 151 -13.53 -5.57 5.46
N ALA A 152 -12.34 -5.79 6.03
CA ALA A 152 -12.15 -6.72 7.14
C ALA A 152 -12.57 -6.14 8.50
N HIS A 153 -12.45 -4.82 8.68
CA HIS A 153 -12.72 -4.14 9.94
C HIS A 153 -13.18 -2.69 9.68
N PRO A 154 -14.43 -2.49 9.22
CA PRO A 154 -14.95 -1.18 8.86
C PRO A 154 -15.04 -0.20 10.05
N ASP A 155 -15.18 -0.72 11.27
CA ASP A 155 -15.30 0.09 12.48
C ASP A 155 -13.95 0.55 13.06
N LEU A 156 -12.84 0.03 12.53
CA LEU A 156 -11.50 0.43 12.95
C LEU A 156 -10.98 1.57 12.06
N SER A 157 -10.64 2.70 12.69
CA SER A 157 -10.11 3.88 11.99
C SER A 157 -8.94 3.51 11.09
N THR A 158 -9.11 3.69 9.78
CA THR A 158 -8.15 3.29 8.76
C THR A 158 -7.80 4.48 7.85
N ILE A 159 -6.51 4.78 7.74
CA ILE A 159 -5.95 5.84 6.92
C ILE A 159 -5.21 5.22 5.74
N GLU A 160 -5.78 5.34 4.53
CA GLU A 160 -5.20 4.85 3.28
C GLU A 160 -4.20 5.87 2.72
N LEU A 161 -2.95 5.80 3.19
CA LEU A 161 -1.89 6.78 2.94
C LEU A 161 -1.61 7.00 1.45
N HIS A 162 -1.75 5.95 0.64
CA HIS A 162 -1.52 5.98 -0.82
C HIS A 162 -2.81 5.86 -1.61
N GLY A 163 -3.97 6.19 -1.01
CA GLY A 163 -5.27 6.10 -1.66
C GLY A 163 -5.72 4.67 -1.87
N TYR A 164 -6.55 4.43 -2.89
CA TYR A 164 -7.23 3.14 -3.08
C TYR A 164 -7.60 2.87 -4.54
N LEU A 165 -7.70 1.59 -4.88
CA LEU A 165 -8.04 1.12 -6.23
C LEU A 165 -9.54 1.02 -6.49
N ARG A 166 -10.39 1.12 -5.46
CA ARG A 166 -11.87 1.05 -5.60
C ARG A 166 -12.48 2.23 -6.37
N SER A 167 -11.73 3.31 -6.59
CA SER A 167 -12.19 4.51 -7.29
C SER A 167 -11.18 5.02 -8.31
N VAL A 168 -11.68 5.84 -9.24
CA VAL A 168 -10.88 6.70 -10.12
C VAL A 168 -11.15 8.16 -9.75
N VAL A 169 -10.16 9.02 -9.92
CA VAL A 169 -10.21 10.45 -9.64
C VAL A 169 -9.85 11.26 -10.89
N CYS A 170 -10.59 12.34 -11.14
CA CYS A 170 -10.24 13.30 -12.18
C CYS A 170 -9.08 14.17 -11.74
N VAL A 171 -8.02 14.25 -12.55
CA VAL A 171 -6.86 15.11 -12.25
C VAL A 171 -7.18 16.60 -12.37
N SER A 172 -8.27 16.96 -13.05
CA SER A 172 -8.69 18.35 -13.29
C SER A 172 -9.65 18.86 -12.22
N CYS A 173 -10.74 18.14 -11.93
CA CYS A 173 -11.79 18.60 -11.00
C CYS A 173 -11.82 17.85 -9.66
N ARG A 174 -10.97 16.83 -9.47
CA ARG A 174 -10.88 16.01 -8.24
C ARG A 174 -12.12 15.19 -7.88
N ASN A 175 -13.18 15.21 -8.68
CA ASN A 175 -14.29 14.29 -8.52
C ASN A 175 -13.84 12.84 -8.65
N GLN A 176 -14.41 11.99 -7.81
CA GLN A 176 -14.18 10.56 -7.81
C GLN A 176 -15.36 9.81 -8.41
N PHE A 177 -15.07 8.68 -9.05
CA PHE A 177 -16.03 7.79 -9.68
C PHE A 177 -15.68 6.34 -9.33
N SER A 178 -16.66 5.44 -9.38
CA SER A 178 -16.44 4.02 -9.10
C SER A 178 -15.44 3.41 -10.10
N ARG A 179 -14.45 2.67 -9.61
CA ARG A 179 -13.54 1.93 -10.50
C ARG A 179 -14.26 0.82 -11.25
N GLN A 180 -15.34 0.27 -10.70
CA GLN A 180 -16.17 -0.75 -11.36
C GLN A 180 -16.93 -0.16 -12.55
N GLU A 181 -17.57 1.00 -12.38
CA GLU A 181 -18.26 1.69 -13.50
C GLU A 181 -17.26 2.13 -14.59
N PHE A 182 -16.08 2.58 -14.15
CA PHE A 182 -14.99 2.88 -15.06
C PHE A 182 -14.51 1.61 -15.81
N GLN A 183 -14.43 0.45 -15.14
CA GLN A 183 -14.10 -0.82 -15.79
C GLN A 183 -15.12 -1.17 -16.88
N ASN A 184 -16.42 -1.10 -16.57
CA ASN A 184 -17.48 -1.38 -17.54
C ASN A 184 -17.37 -0.45 -18.77
N SER A 185 -16.97 0.81 -18.54
CA SER A 185 -16.71 1.76 -19.63
C SER A 185 -15.48 1.38 -20.45
N LEU A 186 -14.40 0.90 -19.82
CA LEU A 186 -13.24 0.36 -20.55
C LEU A 186 -13.61 -0.86 -21.39
N GLU A 187 -14.43 -1.78 -20.88
CA GLU A 187 -14.88 -2.97 -21.62
C GLU A 187 -15.67 -2.56 -22.87
N ARG A 188 -16.63 -1.64 -22.72
CA ARG A 188 -17.44 -1.11 -23.83
C ARG A 188 -16.59 -0.42 -24.90
N LEU A 189 -15.58 0.35 -24.50
CA LEU A 189 -14.70 1.06 -25.43
C LEU A 189 -13.67 0.15 -26.12
N ASN A 190 -13.42 -1.05 -25.59
CA ASN A 190 -12.38 -1.95 -26.05
C ASN A 190 -12.87 -3.41 -26.17
N PRO A 191 -13.82 -3.71 -27.08
CA PRO A 191 -14.43 -5.04 -27.19
C PRO A 191 -13.41 -6.16 -27.47
N ALA A 192 -12.39 -5.90 -28.31
CA ALA A 192 -11.33 -6.88 -28.58
C ALA A 192 -10.48 -7.20 -27.33
N TRP A 193 -10.25 -6.21 -26.47
CA TRP A 193 -9.55 -6.43 -25.20
C TRP A 193 -10.43 -7.17 -24.19
N ALA A 194 -11.73 -6.89 -24.16
CA ALA A 194 -12.68 -7.61 -23.33
C ALA A 194 -12.77 -9.09 -23.72
N GLU A 195 -12.81 -9.40 -25.03
CA GLU A 195 -12.77 -10.78 -25.50
C GLU A 195 -11.45 -11.48 -25.14
N PHE A 196 -10.32 -10.79 -25.31
CA PHE A 196 -9.01 -11.31 -24.88
C PHE A 196 -8.99 -11.62 -23.37
N LEU A 197 -9.51 -10.71 -22.54
CA LEU A 197 -9.59 -10.89 -21.10
C LEU A 197 -10.50 -12.06 -20.71
N ALA A 198 -11.67 -12.19 -21.36
CA ALA A 198 -12.60 -13.30 -21.12
C ALA A 198 -11.94 -14.66 -21.40
N ARG A 199 -11.23 -14.79 -22.54
CA ARG A 199 -10.47 -16.00 -22.88
C ARG A 199 -9.38 -16.30 -21.84
N MET A 200 -8.69 -15.27 -21.34
CA MET A 200 -7.67 -15.46 -20.29
C MET A 200 -8.25 -15.94 -18.96
N VAL A 201 -9.41 -15.41 -18.56
CA VAL A 201 -10.12 -15.87 -17.36
C VAL A 201 -10.58 -17.31 -17.53
N GLU A 202 -11.15 -17.66 -18.68
CA GLU A 202 -11.65 -19.02 -18.98
C GLU A 202 -10.57 -20.10 -18.88
N VAL A 203 -9.36 -19.82 -19.38
CA VAL A 203 -8.21 -20.76 -19.28
C VAL A 203 -7.51 -20.72 -17.92
N GLY A 204 -8.08 -20.00 -16.94
CA GLY A 204 -7.52 -19.84 -15.60
C GLY A 204 -6.11 -19.22 -15.62
N ALA A 205 -5.81 -18.35 -16.58
CA ALA A 205 -4.51 -17.68 -16.65
C ALA A 205 -4.31 -16.68 -15.50
N LEU A 206 -5.42 -16.20 -14.92
CA LEU A 206 -5.44 -15.27 -13.79
C LEU A 206 -5.70 -15.98 -12.43
N ASP A 207 -6.09 -17.26 -12.44
CA ASP A 207 -6.52 -18.01 -11.25
C ASP A 207 -5.40 -18.76 -10.53
N THR A 208 -4.25 -18.95 -11.16
CA THR A 208 -3.18 -19.76 -10.57
C THR A 208 -2.58 -19.00 -9.39
N ARG A 209 -2.99 -19.35 -8.16
CA ARG A 209 -2.41 -18.87 -6.88
C ARG A 209 -0.99 -19.42 -6.64
N ASN A 210 -0.51 -20.32 -7.51
CA ASN A 210 0.84 -20.87 -7.48
C ASN A 210 1.83 -19.93 -8.22
N PRO A 211 2.80 -19.31 -7.52
CA PRO A 211 3.78 -18.41 -8.13
C PRO A 211 4.66 -19.04 -9.23
N GLU A 212 4.85 -20.37 -9.23
CA GLU A 212 5.62 -21.08 -10.24
C GLU A 212 4.83 -21.32 -11.54
N GLU A 213 3.52 -21.51 -11.45
CA GLU A 213 2.63 -21.60 -12.62
C GLU A 213 2.38 -20.23 -13.24
N GLN A 214 2.24 -19.19 -12.41
CA GLN A 214 2.24 -17.80 -12.88
C GLN A 214 3.52 -17.47 -13.68
N ARG A 215 4.67 -17.99 -13.24
CA ARG A 215 5.96 -17.83 -13.94
C ARG A 215 6.00 -18.53 -15.29
N LYS A 216 5.35 -19.70 -15.43
CA LYS A 216 5.23 -20.42 -16.71
C LYS A 216 4.25 -19.75 -17.67
N LYS A 217 3.18 -19.13 -17.15
CA LYS A 217 2.13 -18.49 -17.96
C LYS A 217 2.41 -17.03 -18.32
N GLY A 218 3.33 -16.35 -17.64
CA GLY A 218 3.80 -15.00 -18.00
C GLY A 218 2.89 -13.83 -17.54
N PHE A 219 1.89 -14.10 -16.70
CA PHE A 219 0.94 -13.09 -16.22
C PHE A 219 1.06 -12.97 -14.69
N LYS A 220 1.58 -11.85 -14.19
CA LYS A 220 1.65 -11.57 -12.75
C LYS A 220 1.01 -10.23 -12.41
N LEU A 221 0.10 -10.27 -11.44
CA LEU A 221 -0.56 -9.08 -10.89
C LEU A 221 0.40 -8.36 -9.93
N ASN A 222 0.64 -7.08 -10.18
CA ASN A 222 1.42 -6.20 -9.32
C ASN A 222 0.58 -5.69 -8.13
N PRO A 223 1.21 -5.13 -7.07
CA PRO A 223 0.50 -4.71 -5.87
C PRO A 223 -0.54 -3.59 -6.11
N ASP A 224 -0.37 -2.81 -7.17
CA ASP A 224 -1.31 -1.77 -7.64
C ASP A 224 -2.34 -2.29 -8.66
N GLY A 225 -2.41 -3.61 -8.85
CA GLY A 225 -3.40 -4.26 -9.69
C GLY A 225 -3.10 -4.20 -11.20
N ASP A 226 -1.90 -3.79 -11.63
CA ASP A 226 -1.49 -3.84 -13.04
C ASP A 226 -0.78 -5.16 -13.41
N VAL A 227 -0.73 -5.49 -14.71
CA VAL A 227 -0.07 -6.71 -15.23
C VAL A 227 0.94 -6.33 -16.32
N ASP A 228 2.06 -7.04 -16.44
CA ASP A 228 3.01 -6.84 -17.54
C ASP A 228 2.56 -7.56 -18.82
N LEU A 229 2.45 -6.83 -19.95
CA LEU A 229 2.06 -7.40 -21.26
C LEU A 229 3.10 -7.01 -22.33
N PRO A 230 4.17 -7.80 -22.54
CA PRO A 230 5.34 -7.40 -23.32
C PRO A 230 5.12 -7.18 -24.83
N GLN A 231 3.97 -7.55 -25.41
CA GLN A 231 3.70 -7.40 -26.85
C GLN A 231 2.29 -6.88 -27.16
N ALA A 232 1.65 -6.25 -26.19
CA ALA A 232 0.28 -5.77 -26.33
C ALA A 232 0.21 -4.50 -27.20
N PRO A 233 -0.76 -4.37 -28.14
CA PRO A 233 -0.92 -3.17 -28.95
C PRO A 233 -1.60 -2.04 -28.16
N TYR A 234 -0.89 -1.47 -27.18
CA TYR A 234 -1.40 -0.42 -26.29
C TYR A 234 -1.92 0.82 -27.02
N SER A 235 -1.41 1.09 -28.23
CA SER A 235 -1.83 2.21 -29.08
C SER A 235 -3.29 2.13 -29.52
N THR A 236 -3.94 0.98 -29.40
CA THR A 236 -5.37 0.81 -29.71
C THR A 236 -6.27 1.00 -28.50
N PHE A 237 -5.71 1.00 -27.28
CA PHE A 237 -6.50 1.03 -26.06
C PHE A 237 -7.12 2.41 -25.81
N ARG A 238 -8.42 2.44 -25.52
CA ARG A 238 -9.23 3.66 -25.34
C ARG A 238 -9.74 3.74 -23.91
N TYR A 239 -9.96 4.95 -23.41
CA TYR A 239 -10.45 5.19 -22.05
C TYR A 239 -11.40 6.39 -22.03
N PRO A 240 -12.39 6.42 -21.12
CA PRO A 240 -13.37 7.50 -21.07
C PRO A 240 -12.80 8.78 -20.42
N SER A 241 -13.46 9.90 -20.68
CA SER A 241 -13.18 11.18 -20.02
C SER A 241 -13.93 11.30 -18.68
N CYS A 242 -13.57 12.31 -17.87
CA CYS A 242 -14.35 12.69 -16.69
C CYS A 242 -15.73 13.25 -17.12
N PRO A 243 -16.85 12.63 -16.70
CA PRO A 243 -18.19 13.09 -17.09
C PRO A 243 -18.48 14.50 -16.56
N THR A 244 -18.03 14.83 -15.33
CA THR A 244 -18.21 16.17 -14.78
C THR A 244 -17.46 17.23 -15.59
N CYS A 245 -16.22 16.97 -16.01
CA CYS A 245 -15.47 17.95 -16.79
C CYS A 245 -15.96 18.05 -18.23
N LEU A 246 -16.58 17.00 -18.76
CA LEU A 246 -17.21 17.03 -20.07
C LEU A 246 -18.42 17.96 -20.06
N GLU A 247 -19.26 17.86 -19.02
CA GLU A 247 -20.47 18.68 -18.88
C GLU A 247 -20.15 20.11 -18.41
N LYS A 248 -19.20 20.25 -17.47
CA LYS A 248 -18.76 21.52 -16.91
C LYS A 248 -17.23 21.61 -16.88
N PRO A 249 -16.61 22.07 -17.98
CA PRO A 249 -15.16 22.18 -18.06
C PRO A 249 -14.58 23.12 -16.99
N PRO A 250 -13.55 22.71 -16.24
CA PRO A 250 -12.90 23.56 -15.25
C PRO A 250 -12.12 24.70 -15.92
N ARG A 251 -11.76 25.72 -15.14
CA ARG A 251 -10.88 26.81 -15.61
C ARG A 251 -9.41 26.40 -15.46
N LEU A 252 -8.60 26.70 -16.46
CA LEU A 252 -7.15 26.54 -16.41
C LEU A 252 -6.50 27.63 -15.55
N LYS A 253 -5.20 27.50 -15.27
CA LYS A 253 -4.45 28.46 -14.44
C LYS A 253 -4.44 29.88 -15.01
N ASP A 254 -4.56 30.01 -16.34
CA ASP A 254 -4.64 31.28 -17.06
C ASP A 254 -6.08 31.85 -17.13
N GLY A 255 -7.06 31.18 -16.51
CA GLY A 255 -8.46 31.59 -16.50
C GLY A 255 -9.26 31.19 -17.75
N THR A 256 -8.65 30.53 -18.75
CA THR A 256 -9.38 30.02 -19.91
C THR A 256 -10.18 28.75 -19.56
N PRO A 257 -11.33 28.48 -20.20
CA PRO A 257 -12.04 27.23 -19.99
C PRO A 257 -11.22 26.07 -20.56
N ALA A 258 -11.13 24.98 -19.81
CA ALA A 258 -10.50 23.76 -20.28
C ALA A 258 -11.33 23.12 -21.39
N ARG A 259 -10.69 22.26 -22.17
CA ARG A 259 -11.26 21.52 -23.29
C ARG A 259 -11.31 20.04 -22.94
N VAL A 260 -12.51 19.48 -22.98
CA VAL A 260 -12.75 18.04 -22.85
C VAL A 260 -13.59 17.63 -24.06
N GLU A 261 -12.95 16.96 -24.99
CA GLU A 261 -13.52 16.46 -26.23
C GLU A 261 -13.51 14.93 -26.17
N VAL A 262 -14.58 14.32 -26.69
CA VAL A 262 -14.75 12.88 -26.73
C VAL A 262 -15.19 12.43 -28.11
N GLU A 263 -14.86 11.19 -28.44
CA GLU A 263 -15.49 10.46 -29.55
C GLU A 263 -16.98 10.20 -29.26
N SER A 264 -17.73 9.82 -30.30
CA SER A 264 -19.18 9.56 -30.19
C SER A 264 -19.56 8.49 -29.16
N ASP A 265 -18.65 7.59 -28.81
CA ASP A 265 -18.83 6.54 -27.79
C ASP A 265 -18.33 6.94 -26.39
N GLY A 266 -17.80 8.16 -26.24
CA GLY A 266 -17.32 8.73 -24.98
C GLY A 266 -15.82 8.55 -24.71
N ALA A 267 -15.03 8.03 -25.66
CA ALA A 267 -13.58 7.94 -25.49
C ALA A 267 -12.91 9.32 -25.47
N TRP A 268 -11.97 9.52 -24.54
CA TRP A 268 -11.22 10.78 -24.40
C TRP A 268 -10.32 11.06 -25.62
N LEU A 269 -10.38 12.28 -26.18
CA LEU A 269 -9.59 12.69 -27.34
C LEU A 269 -8.27 13.40 -26.98
N PRO A 270 -7.14 13.15 -27.69
CA PRO A 270 -5.85 13.82 -27.49
C PRO A 270 -5.84 15.35 -27.62
N THR A 271 -6.84 15.92 -28.27
CA THR A 271 -7.04 17.38 -28.35
C THR A 271 -7.49 18.00 -27.03
N SER A 272 -8.00 17.18 -26.09
CA SER A 272 -8.40 17.62 -24.75
C SER A 272 -7.20 17.97 -23.86
N ASN A 273 -7.39 18.95 -22.99
CA ASN A 273 -6.39 19.36 -21.99
C ASN A 273 -6.87 19.19 -20.52
N ALA A 274 -8.08 18.65 -20.32
CA ALA A 274 -8.63 18.29 -19.02
C ALA A 274 -9.44 16.98 -19.09
N GLY A 275 -10.06 16.62 -17.96
CA GLY A 275 -10.97 15.48 -17.89
C GLY A 275 -10.27 14.12 -17.93
N ILE A 276 -8.98 14.09 -17.55
CA ILE A 276 -8.22 12.84 -17.44
C ILE A 276 -8.57 12.16 -16.12
N LEU A 277 -9.04 10.92 -16.20
CA LEU A 277 -9.27 10.04 -15.05
C LEU A 277 -8.01 9.21 -14.78
N LYS A 278 -7.65 9.07 -13.50
CA LYS A 278 -6.58 8.20 -13.00
C LYS A 278 -7.11 7.36 -11.84
N PRO A 279 -6.52 6.21 -11.50
CA PRO A 279 -6.84 5.50 -10.25
C PRO A 279 -6.68 6.42 -9.03
N ALA A 280 -7.55 6.31 -8.04
CA ALA A 280 -7.52 7.12 -6.81
C ALA A 280 -6.38 6.71 -5.83
N VAL A 281 -5.26 6.23 -6.36
CA VAL A 281 -4.01 5.92 -5.66
C VAL A 281 -3.06 7.10 -5.70
N ILE A 282 -1.99 7.13 -4.92
CA ILE A 282 -0.92 8.13 -5.04
C ILE A 282 0.21 7.55 -5.90
N MET A 283 0.45 8.13 -7.07
CA MET A 283 1.52 7.69 -7.98
C MET A 283 2.89 8.19 -7.52
N PHE A 284 3.97 7.58 -8.00
CA PHE A 284 5.32 8.10 -7.73
C PHE A 284 5.48 9.52 -8.29
N GLY A 285 5.92 10.44 -7.45
CA GLY A 285 6.03 11.87 -7.77
C GLY A 285 4.74 12.66 -7.58
N GLU A 286 3.65 12.03 -7.12
CA GLU A 286 2.43 12.70 -6.67
C GLU A 286 2.52 13.01 -5.16
N ASN A 287 1.92 14.13 -4.76
CA ASN A 287 1.81 14.48 -3.35
C ASN A 287 0.62 13.75 -2.71
N ILE A 288 0.82 13.27 -1.48
CA ILE A 288 -0.26 12.78 -0.63
C ILE A 288 -1.14 13.98 -0.25
N ASP A 289 -2.45 13.76 -0.17
CA ASP A 289 -3.40 14.77 0.29
C ASP A 289 -2.97 15.32 1.67
N PRO A 290 -2.92 16.65 1.88
CA PRO A 290 -2.51 17.24 3.14
C PRO A 290 -3.32 16.73 4.34
N ALA A 291 -4.64 16.53 4.19
CA ALA A 291 -5.49 16.04 5.26
C ALA A 291 -5.14 14.59 5.63
N VAL A 292 -4.91 13.72 4.63
CA VAL A 292 -4.47 12.33 4.85
C VAL A 292 -3.09 12.31 5.51
N LYS A 293 -2.17 13.19 5.08
CA LYS A 293 -0.86 13.33 5.70
C LYS A 293 -0.97 13.73 7.17
N THR A 294 -1.78 14.73 7.49
CA THR A 294 -1.98 15.22 8.85
C THR A 294 -2.61 14.14 9.72
N ALA A 295 -3.69 13.50 9.26
CA ALA A 295 -4.35 12.41 9.97
C ALA A 295 -3.40 11.24 10.26
N ALA A 296 -2.51 10.89 9.33
CA ALA A 296 -1.50 9.85 9.55
C ALA A 296 -0.44 10.26 10.58
N GLU A 297 -0.09 11.54 10.67
CA GLU A 297 0.83 12.06 11.68
C GLU A 297 0.16 12.09 13.06
N GLU A 298 -1.09 12.54 13.12
CA GLU A 298 -1.94 12.52 14.33
C GLU A 298 -2.16 11.10 14.85
N ALA A 299 -2.41 10.12 13.98
CA ALA A 299 -2.54 8.71 14.38
C ALA A 299 -1.26 8.16 15.03
N ILE A 300 -0.08 8.65 14.66
CA ILE A 300 1.16 8.35 15.38
C ILE A 300 1.18 9.08 16.72
N ASP A 301 0.85 10.38 16.73
CA ASP A 301 0.85 11.24 17.91
C ASP A 301 -0.09 10.74 19.02
N ASP A 302 -1.24 10.22 18.66
CA ASP A 302 -2.26 9.74 19.58
C ASP A 302 -2.04 8.28 19.98
N ALA A 303 -0.93 7.65 19.59
CA ALA A 303 -0.64 6.26 19.92
C ALA A 303 0.50 6.12 20.93
N GLY A 304 0.42 5.07 21.74
CA GLY A 304 1.46 4.72 22.72
C GLY A 304 2.57 3.85 22.13
N ARG A 305 2.27 3.09 21.07
CA ARG A 305 3.20 2.15 20.40
C ARG A 305 2.92 2.12 18.90
N LEU A 306 3.96 1.83 18.11
CA LEU A 306 3.86 1.64 16.67
C LEU A 306 4.19 0.20 16.32
N LEU A 307 3.29 -0.50 15.61
CA LEU A 307 3.57 -1.82 15.05
C LEU A 307 3.53 -1.80 13.52
N VAL A 308 4.68 -2.06 12.90
CA VAL A 308 4.84 -2.13 11.44
C VAL A 308 4.61 -3.56 10.96
N LEU A 309 3.72 -3.75 9.99
CA LEU A 309 3.37 -5.06 9.45
C LEU A 309 3.61 -5.12 7.93
N GLY A 310 4.42 -6.07 7.47
CA GLY A 310 4.59 -6.36 6.04
C GLY A 310 5.09 -5.18 5.21
N SER A 311 5.91 -4.30 5.80
CA SER A 311 6.44 -3.10 5.13
C SER A 311 7.95 -3.04 5.24
N SER A 312 8.62 -2.77 4.12
CA SER A 312 10.05 -2.52 4.08
C SER A 312 10.43 -1.09 4.47
N LEU A 313 9.43 -0.20 4.66
CA LEU A 313 9.58 1.25 4.90
C LEU A 313 10.49 1.97 3.88
N ALA A 314 10.62 1.42 2.67
CA ALA A 314 11.47 1.99 1.63
C ALA A 314 10.94 3.35 1.12
N THR A 315 9.62 3.51 1.07
CA THR A 315 8.95 4.76 0.69
C THR A 315 9.09 5.79 1.81
N TYR A 316 9.47 7.02 1.46
CA TYR A 316 9.67 8.07 2.47
C TYR A 316 8.37 8.44 3.20
N SER A 317 7.22 8.32 2.51
CA SER A 317 5.89 8.59 3.07
C SER A 317 5.55 7.71 4.28
N ALA A 318 6.02 6.46 4.32
CA ALA A 318 5.89 5.57 5.48
C ALA A 318 7.07 5.71 6.45
N TRP A 319 8.30 5.84 5.93
CA TRP A 319 9.50 6.04 6.76
C TRP A 319 9.37 7.24 7.70
N ARG A 320 8.80 8.36 7.24
CA ARG A 320 8.61 9.56 8.06
C ARG A 320 7.71 9.34 9.28
N LEU A 321 6.72 8.45 9.19
CA LEU A 321 5.82 8.10 10.29
C LEU A 321 6.55 7.25 11.33
N MET A 322 7.37 6.31 10.85
CA MET A 322 8.31 5.59 11.71
C MET A 322 9.23 6.61 12.41
N GLU A 323 9.91 7.47 11.66
CA GLU A 323 10.89 8.44 12.20
C GLU A 323 10.26 9.33 13.26
N ARG A 324 9.00 9.74 13.06
CA ARG A 324 8.19 10.45 14.05
C ARG A 324 8.01 9.62 15.32
N ALA A 325 7.56 8.38 15.22
CA ALA A 325 7.38 7.49 16.37
C ALA A 325 8.69 7.26 17.15
N TYR A 326 9.80 7.05 16.44
CA TYR A 326 11.13 6.88 17.03
C TYR A 326 11.59 8.13 17.78
N LYS A 327 11.44 9.33 17.20
CA LYS A 327 11.78 10.60 17.86
C LYS A 327 10.95 10.86 19.11
N ARG A 328 9.74 10.30 19.20
CA ARG A 328 8.88 10.35 20.39
C ARG A 328 9.24 9.32 21.47
N GLY A 329 10.22 8.45 21.20
CA GLY A 329 10.59 7.38 22.13
C GLY A 329 9.50 6.31 22.28
N MET A 330 8.64 6.12 21.26
CA MET A 330 7.61 5.09 21.26
C MET A 330 8.26 3.69 21.17
N PRO A 331 7.72 2.68 21.87
CA PRO A 331 8.00 1.29 21.57
C PRO A 331 7.59 0.99 20.12
N ILE A 332 8.52 0.39 19.37
CA ILE A 332 8.36 0.06 17.95
C ILE A 332 8.44 -1.45 17.78
N GLY A 333 7.39 -2.02 17.20
CA GLY A 333 7.30 -3.39 16.76
C GLY A 333 7.39 -3.49 15.23
N ILE A 334 8.01 -4.54 14.71
CA ILE A 334 8.09 -4.81 13.27
C ILE A 334 7.94 -6.32 13.02
N ILE A 335 6.93 -6.69 12.25
CA ILE A 335 6.72 -8.05 11.72
C ILE A 335 6.87 -7.97 10.20
N ASN A 336 8.01 -8.41 9.69
CA ASN A 336 8.30 -8.35 8.25
C ASN A 336 9.32 -9.43 7.85
N VAL A 337 9.02 -10.25 6.85
CA VAL A 337 9.91 -11.34 6.40
C VAL A 337 11.25 -10.81 5.86
N GLY A 338 11.22 -9.68 5.14
CA GLY A 338 12.43 -9.06 4.59
C GLY A 338 13.07 -8.04 5.52
N GLY A 339 14.24 -7.54 5.12
CA GLY A 339 14.87 -6.37 5.74
C GLY A 339 13.99 -5.13 5.67
N VAL A 340 14.23 -4.20 6.59
CA VAL A 340 13.55 -2.90 6.67
C VAL A 340 14.58 -1.77 6.53
N ARG A 341 14.15 -0.64 5.95
CA ARG A 341 15.01 0.53 5.81
C ARG A 341 15.57 0.95 7.18
N ASN A 342 16.89 1.15 7.25
CA ASN A 342 17.61 1.74 8.38
C ASN A 342 17.38 1.05 9.74
N GLU A 343 17.28 -0.29 9.79
CA GLU A 343 17.05 -1.03 11.05
C GLU A 343 18.12 -0.76 12.13
N THR A 344 19.39 -0.59 11.75
CA THR A 344 20.48 -0.26 12.71
C THR A 344 20.25 1.06 13.44
N MET A 345 19.58 2.02 12.80
CA MET A 345 19.17 3.27 13.46
C MET A 345 18.11 3.01 14.52
N LEU A 346 17.20 2.06 14.29
CA LEU A 346 16.05 1.79 15.16
C LEU A 346 16.45 1.02 16.40
N PHE A 347 17.30 0.01 16.19
CA PHE A 347 17.55 -1.02 17.18
C PHE A 347 18.99 -1.00 17.73
N GLY A 348 19.86 -0.16 17.18
CA GLY A 348 21.28 -0.13 17.52
C GLY A 348 22.10 -1.08 16.64
N ASP A 349 23.42 -0.96 16.77
CA ASP A 349 24.37 -1.83 16.10
C ASP A 349 24.61 -3.10 16.95
N PRO A 350 24.39 -4.30 16.40
CA PRO A 350 24.68 -5.55 17.11
C PRO A 350 26.14 -5.66 17.60
N GLU A 351 27.09 -5.02 16.91
CA GLU A 351 28.52 -5.09 17.23
C GLU A 351 28.95 -4.12 18.35
N LEU A 352 28.16 -3.05 18.59
CA LEU A 352 28.46 -2.02 19.60
C LEU A 352 27.56 -2.11 20.85
N GLY A 353 26.69 -3.12 20.92
CA GLY A 353 25.68 -3.28 21.95
C GLY A 353 24.41 -2.47 21.64
N LEU A 354 23.24 -3.06 21.93
CA LEU A 354 21.89 -2.51 21.67
C LEU A 354 21.58 -1.26 22.53
N THR A 355 22.31 -0.17 22.31
CA THR A 355 22.02 1.14 22.87
C THR A 355 21.42 2.00 21.76
N SER A 356 20.13 2.33 21.90
CA SER A 356 19.52 3.34 21.03
C SER A 356 20.25 4.67 21.21
N LYS A 357 20.39 5.47 20.13
CA LYS A 357 21.02 6.82 20.22
C LYS A 357 20.33 7.77 21.21
N LEU A 358 19.14 7.40 21.71
CA LEU A 358 18.37 8.14 22.70
C LEU A 358 18.67 7.72 24.16
N GLY A 359 19.66 6.85 24.40
CA GLY A 359 20.13 6.52 25.75
C GLY A 359 19.24 5.56 26.55
N GLY A 360 18.28 4.89 25.91
CA GLY A 360 17.44 3.86 26.52
C GLY A 360 17.83 2.43 26.12
N THR A 361 17.65 1.48 27.05
CA THR A 361 17.67 0.04 26.77
C THR A 361 16.62 -0.28 25.69
N ALA A 362 16.87 -1.28 24.83
CA ALA A 362 15.92 -1.79 23.82
C ALA A 362 14.64 -2.42 24.41
N THR A 363 14.26 -2.05 25.64
CA THR A 363 13.12 -2.58 26.37
C THR A 363 11.83 -2.13 25.72
N GLY A 364 11.06 -3.08 25.21
CA GLY A 364 9.75 -2.86 24.60
C GLY A 364 9.74 -2.79 23.07
N HIS A 365 10.89 -2.89 22.39
CA HIS A 365 10.92 -3.07 20.93
C HIS A 365 10.75 -4.55 20.56
N VAL A 366 10.11 -4.81 19.42
CA VAL A 366 10.04 -6.16 18.84
C VAL A 366 10.35 -6.13 17.34
N ARG A 367 11.14 -7.06 16.87
CA ARG A 367 11.47 -7.27 15.46
C ARG A 367 11.56 -8.76 15.18
N CYS A 368 10.64 -9.28 14.37
CA CYS A 368 10.63 -10.69 13.97
C CYS A 368 10.46 -10.85 12.46
N SER A 369 11.07 -11.90 11.90
CA SER A 369 11.19 -12.12 10.46
C SER A 369 10.34 -13.31 9.99
N HIS A 370 9.06 -13.26 10.31
CA HIS A 370 8.08 -14.29 9.93
C HIS A 370 6.88 -13.68 9.20
N PRO A 371 6.12 -14.48 8.44
CA PRO A 371 4.87 -14.04 7.86
C PRO A 371 3.87 -13.63 8.93
N THR A 372 3.17 -12.52 8.72
CA THR A 372 2.22 -11.97 9.71
C THR A 372 1.09 -12.94 10.07
N GLN A 373 0.66 -13.77 9.11
CA GLN A 373 -0.42 -14.74 9.27
C GLN A 373 -0.05 -15.90 10.20
N ASP A 374 1.25 -16.13 10.44
CA ASP A 374 1.73 -17.20 11.32
C ASP A 374 1.86 -16.72 12.77
N ILE A 375 1.79 -15.40 13.01
CA ILE A 375 1.97 -14.80 14.34
C ILE A 375 0.66 -14.22 14.86
N LEU A 376 0.05 -13.29 14.11
CA LEU A 376 -1.00 -12.44 14.65
C LEU A 376 -2.24 -13.20 15.12
N PRO A 377 -2.78 -14.20 14.37
CA PRO A 377 -3.95 -14.95 14.84
C PRO A 377 -3.75 -15.59 16.22
N THR A 378 -2.57 -16.17 16.46
CA THR A 378 -2.24 -16.78 17.76
C THR A 378 -2.08 -15.72 18.85
N VAL A 379 -1.40 -14.60 18.56
CA VAL A 379 -1.28 -13.46 19.50
C VAL A 379 -2.68 -12.98 19.93
N VAL A 380 -3.60 -12.77 18.99
CA VAL A 380 -4.98 -12.35 19.30
C VAL A 380 -5.66 -13.34 20.24
N SER A 381 -5.50 -14.64 20.00
CA SER A 381 -6.13 -15.69 20.80
C SER A 381 -5.60 -15.74 22.25
N MET A 382 -4.35 -15.36 22.46
CA MET A 382 -3.69 -15.36 23.77
C MET A 382 -3.96 -14.10 24.58
N LEU A 383 -4.19 -12.97 23.91
CA LEU A 383 -4.47 -11.71 24.59
C LEU A 383 -5.88 -11.73 25.22
N PRO A 384 -6.02 -11.38 26.51
CA PRO A 384 -7.34 -11.25 27.12
C PRO A 384 -8.13 -10.09 26.48
N ASP A 385 -9.44 -10.04 26.70
CA ASP A 385 -10.18 -8.83 26.36
C ASP A 385 -9.67 -7.69 27.24
N ASN A 386 -9.37 -6.53 26.65
CA ASN A 386 -8.97 -5.33 27.39
C ASN A 386 -10.23 -4.49 27.67
N PRO A 387 -10.84 -4.57 28.87
CA PRO A 387 -11.96 -3.71 29.21
C PRO A 387 -11.44 -2.27 29.21
N ARG A 388 -11.93 -1.45 28.29
CA ARG A 388 -11.56 -0.04 28.15
C ARG A 388 -11.77 0.74 29.44
#